data_AF-A0AAW0ETF0-F1
#
_entry.id   AF-A0AAW0ETF0-F1
#
_cell.length_a   1.000
_cell.length_b   1.000
_cell.length_c   1.000
_cell.angle_alpha   90.00
_cell.angle_beta   90.00
_cell.angle_gamma   90.00
#
_symmetry.space_group_name_H-M   'P 1'
#
loop_
_entity.id
_entity.type
_entity.pdbx_description
1 polymer ?
#
loop_
_entity_poly.entity_id
_entity_poly.type
_entity_poly.pdbx_seq_one_letter_code
_entity_poly.pdbx_strand_id
1 'polypeptide(L)'
;MSGEAAAAPLPARVSTKEELNYEGRVRAEKLKDELVVDYTAYLAAHPEITPLLHDVVQHVLVQKPDRPLEAMREFVAMRDHIH
;
A
#
# COMPACT_ATOMS: atom_id res chain seq x y z
N MET A 1 -50.36 -13.41 37.23
CA MET A 1 -50.27 -12.27 36.29
C MET A 1 -49.31 -11.28 36.91
N SER A 2 -48.16 -10.90 36.37
CA SER A 2 -47.46 -11.15 35.10
C SER A 2 -45.96 -10.91 35.40
N GLY A 3 -45.03 -11.61 34.75
CA GLY A 3 -44.17 -10.99 33.72
C GLY A 3 -43.14 -10.05 34.38
N GLU A 4 -41.85 -10.33 34.42
CA GLU A 4 -40.99 -10.32 33.23
C GLU A 4 -39.62 -10.90 33.63
N ALA A 5 -39.26 -12.06 33.09
CA ALA A 5 -37.92 -12.60 33.27
C ALA A 5 -36.97 -11.79 32.38
N ALA A 6 -36.21 -10.89 32.99
CA ALA A 6 -35.17 -10.13 32.31
C ALA A 6 -34.22 -11.11 31.61
N ALA A 7 -34.25 -11.11 30.27
CA ALA A 7 -33.39 -11.93 29.44
C ALA A 7 -31.93 -11.62 29.79
N ALA A 8 -31.21 -12.65 30.25
CA ALA A 8 -29.80 -12.54 30.56
C ALA A 8 -29.03 -12.03 29.33
N PRO A 9 -28.00 -11.17 29.52
CA PRO A 9 -27.16 -10.71 28.41
C PRO A 9 -26.58 -11.92 27.68
N LEU A 10 -26.76 -11.98 26.36
CA LEU A 10 -26.15 -13.02 25.53
C LEU A 10 -24.63 -12.98 25.73
N PRO A 11 -23.97 -14.13 25.99
CA PRO A 11 -22.52 -14.14 26.14
C PRO A 11 -21.89 -13.66 24.82
N ALA A 12 -20.97 -12.70 24.93
CA ALA A 12 -20.16 -12.28 23.79
C ALA A 12 -19.49 -13.52 23.20
N ARG A 13 -19.80 -13.84 21.94
CA ARG A 13 -19.15 -14.95 21.24
C ARG A 13 -17.65 -14.66 21.22
N VAL A 14 -16.88 -15.48 21.94
CA VAL A 14 -15.42 -15.42 21.90
C VAL A 14 -15.00 -16.05 20.58
N SER A 15 -14.59 -15.21 19.63
CA SER A 15 -14.07 -15.68 18.34
C SER A 15 -12.85 -16.55 18.55
N THR A 16 -12.77 -17.66 17.84
CA THR A 16 -11.61 -18.55 17.91
C THR A 16 -10.42 -17.92 17.17
N LYS A 17 -9.20 -18.34 17.50
CA LYS A 17 -7.98 -17.89 16.82
C LYS A 17 -8.05 -18.11 15.30
N GLU A 18 -8.69 -19.19 14.87
CA GLU A 18 -8.86 -19.56 13.47
C GLU A 18 -9.81 -18.61 12.73
N GLU A 19 -10.90 -18.20 13.39
CA GLU A 19 -11.83 -17.19 12.86
C GLU A 19 -11.14 -15.83 12.71
N LEU A 20 -10.36 -15.40 13.72
CA LEU A 20 -9.62 -14.14 13.66
C LEU A 20 -8.54 -14.15 12.56
N ASN A 21 -7.86 -15.29 12.37
CA ASN A 21 -6.90 -15.46 11.29
C ASN A 21 -7.57 -15.41 9.91
N TYR A 22 -8.73 -16.04 9.76
CA TYR A 22 -9.50 -16.01 8.53
C TYR A 22 -9.97 -14.58 8.20
N GLU A 23 -10.57 -13.88 9.17
CA GLU A 23 -10.99 -12.48 9.00
C GLU A 23 -9.82 -11.53 8.71
N GLY A 24 -8.66 -11.77 9.33
CA GLY A 24 -7.44 -11.01 9.06
C GLY A 24 -6.97 -11.19 7.61
N ARG A 25 -6.97 -12.42 7.10
CA ARG A 25 -6.65 -12.71 5.70
C ARG A 25 -7.66 -12.10 4.73
N VAL A 26 -8.96 -12.21 5.03
CA VAL A 26 -10.01 -11.62 4.20
C VAL A 26 -9.90 -10.10 4.16
N ARG A 27 -9.56 -9.45 5.29
CA ARG A 27 -9.27 -8.00 5.31
C ARG A 27 -8.09 -7.65 4.44
N ALA A 28 -6.97 -8.38 4.57
CA ALA A 28 -5.78 -8.13 3.75
C ALA A 28 -6.06 -8.31 2.25
N GLU A 29 -6.82 -9.34 1.86
CA GLU A 29 -7.20 -9.56 0.46
C GLU A 29 -8.15 -8.48 -0.07
N LYS A 30 -9.14 -8.04 0.72
CA LYS A 30 -10.03 -6.93 0.29
C LYS A 30 -9.28 -5.61 0.12
N LEU A 31 -8.40 -5.29 1.06
CA LEU A 31 -7.57 -4.09 1.02
C LEU A 31 -6.58 -4.11 -0.15
N LYS A 32 -6.16 -5.29 -0.61
CA LYS A 32 -5.25 -5.42 -1.75
C LYS A 32 -5.89 -4.86 -3.02
N ASP A 33 -7.14 -5.21 -3.30
CA ASP A 33 -7.82 -4.77 -4.52
C ASP A 33 -8.07 -3.25 -4.48
N GLU A 34 -8.49 -2.72 -3.33
CA GLU A 34 -8.62 -1.28 -3.10
C GLU A 34 -7.27 -0.56 -3.29
N LEU A 35 -6.20 -1.08 -2.70
CA LEU A 35 -4.86 -0.51 -2.83
C LEU A 35 -4.34 -0.54 -4.27
N VAL A 36 -4.64 -1.60 -5.02
CA VAL A 36 -4.27 -1.71 -6.45
C VAL A 36 -5.04 -0.69 -7.29
N VAL A 37 -6.33 -0.50 -7.01
CA VAL A 37 -7.16 0.51 -7.67
C VAL A 37 -6.62 1.91 -7.39
N ASP A 38 -6.38 2.23 -6.12
CA ASP A 38 -5.87 3.53 -5.69
C ASP A 38 -4.48 3.83 -6.29
N TYR A 39 -3.58 2.84 -6.27
CA TYR A 39 -2.25 2.97 -6.88
C TYR A 39 -2.34 3.20 -8.39
N THR A 40 -3.20 2.45 -9.09
CA THR A 40 -3.39 2.61 -10.54
C THR A 40 -3.97 3.98 -10.87
N ALA A 41 -4.96 4.45 -10.09
CA ALA A 41 -5.55 5.77 -10.25
C ALA A 41 -4.52 6.88 -10.00
N TYR A 42 -3.68 6.73 -8.97
CA TYR A 42 -2.60 7.66 -8.68
C TYR A 42 -1.60 7.75 -9.83
N LEU A 43 -1.12 6.62 -10.35
CA LEU A 43 -0.22 6.63 -11.50
C LEU A 43 -0.87 7.22 -12.76
N ALA A 44 -2.17 6.98 -12.98
CA ALA A 44 -2.89 7.56 -14.11
C ALA A 44 -3.04 9.10 -13.99
N ALA A 45 -3.20 9.61 -12.77
CA ALA A 45 -3.25 11.05 -12.49
C ALA A 45 -1.88 11.73 -12.62
N HIS A 46 -0.80 10.96 -12.51
CA HIS A 46 0.58 11.43 -12.52
C HIS A 46 1.42 10.74 -13.61
N PRO A 47 1.13 11.00 -14.91
CA PRO A 47 1.81 10.34 -16.02
C PRO A 47 3.33 10.61 -16.09
N GLU A 48 3.81 11.64 -15.39
CA GLU A 48 5.23 11.99 -15.25
C GLU A 48 6.04 11.01 -14.40
N ILE A 49 5.41 10.25 -13.51
CA ILE A 49 6.10 9.40 -12.52
C ILE A 49 6.82 8.23 -13.20
N THR A 50 6.14 7.49 -14.07
CA THR A 50 6.72 6.29 -14.69
C THR A 50 7.94 6.62 -15.57
N PRO A 51 7.91 7.64 -16.44
CA PRO A 51 9.09 8.07 -17.20
C PRO A 51 10.25 8.51 -16.30
N LEU A 52 9.98 9.30 -15.26
CA LEU A 52 11.01 9.75 -14.32
C LEU A 52 11.71 8.57 -13.65
N LEU A 53 10.93 7.62 -13.12
CA LEU A 53 11.48 6.43 -12.48
C LEU A 53 12.28 5.58 -13.47
N HIS A 54 11.80 5.44 -14.71
CA HIS A 54 12.53 4.73 -15.75
C HIS A 54 13.91 5.36 -16.01
N ASP A 55 13.98 6.68 -16.17
CA ASP A 55 15.22 7.40 -16.43
C ASP A 55 16.21 7.28 -15.27
N VAL A 56 15.74 7.42 -14.03
CA VAL A 56 16.55 7.27 -12.82
C VAL A 56 17.14 5.86 -12.74
N VAL A 57 16.31 4.83 -12.93
CA VAL A 57 16.75 3.43 -12.88
C VAL A 57 17.73 3.14 -14.02
N GLN A 58 17.45 3.60 -15.23
CA GLN A 58 18.34 3.45 -16.38
C GLN A 58 19.71 4.09 -16.11
N HIS A 59 19.74 5.31 -15.55
CA HIS A 59 20.98 5.98 -15.18
C HIS A 59 21.83 5.13 -14.23
N VAL A 60 21.23 4.62 -13.15
CA VAL A 60 21.94 3.79 -12.15
C VAL A 60 22.44 2.48 -12.75
N LEU A 61 21.62 1.81 -13.56
CA LEU A 61 21.99 0.53 -14.17
C LEU A 61 23.11 0.64 -15.20
N VAL A 62 23.17 1.77 -15.92
CA VAL A 62 24.25 2.06 -16.88
C VAL A 62 25.54 2.44 -16.17
N GLN A 63 25.48 3.37 -15.21
CA GLN A 63 26.66 3.92 -14.54
C GLN A 63 27.24 2.96 -13.49
N LYS A 64 26.39 2.11 -12.90
CA LYS A 64 26.74 1.16 -11.83
C LYS A 64 27.61 1.80 -10.73
N PRO A 65 27.19 2.94 -10.17
CA PRO A 65 27.98 3.65 -9.18
C PRO A 65 28.07 2.84 -7.89
N ASP A 66 29.18 2.99 -7.16
CA ASP A 66 29.35 2.38 -5.84
C ASP A 66 28.32 2.89 -4.82
N ARG A 67 27.74 4.07 -5.07
CA ARG A 67 26.73 4.74 -4.24
C ARG A 67 25.47 5.06 -5.04
N PRO A 68 24.59 4.07 -5.28
CA PRO A 68 23.44 4.21 -6.17
C PRO A 68 22.45 5.28 -5.72
N LEU A 69 22.17 5.40 -4.41
CA LEU A 69 21.21 6.38 -3.91
C LEU A 69 21.70 7.84 -4.07
N GLU A 70 23.00 8.07 -3.90
CA GLU A 70 23.60 9.39 -4.12
C GLU A 70 23.50 9.78 -5.60
N ALA A 71 23.85 8.85 -6.51
CA ALA A 71 23.73 9.06 -7.94
C ALA A 71 22.29 9.30 -8.41
N MET A 72 21.30 8.59 -7.84
CA MET A 72 19.88 8.84 -8.11
C MET A 72 19.47 10.26 -7.74
N ARG A 73 19.86 10.73 -6.56
CA ARG A 73 19.54 12.08 -6.08
C ARG A 73 20.17 13.15 -6.97
N GLU A 74 21.43 12.97 -7.34
CA GLU A 74 22.15 13.88 -8.23
C GLU A 74 21.52 13.93 -9.62
N PHE A 75 21.13 12.78 -10.17
CA PHE A 75 20.45 12.70 -11.46
C PHE A 75 19.12 13.45 -11.46
N VAL A 76 18.29 13.27 -10.43
CA VAL A 76 17.01 14.00 -10.30
C VAL A 76 17.26 15.51 -10.18
N ALA A 77 18.20 15.93 -9.32
CA ALA A 77 18.54 17.34 -9.15
C ALA A 77 19.05 17.98 -10.45
N MET A 78 19.88 17.28 -11.22
CA MET A 78 20.38 17.76 -12.51
C MET A 78 19.25 17.95 -13.53
N ARG A 79 18.30 17.02 -13.58
CA ARG A 79 17.14 17.07 -14.48
C ARG A 79 16.23 18.26 -14.18
N ASP A 80 16.00 18.56 -12.90
CA ASP A 80 15.15 19.68 -12.47
C ASP A 80 15.76 21.07 -12.76
N HIS A 81 17.07 21.14 -13.03
CA HIS A 81 17.75 22.37 -13.42
C HIS A 81 17.79 22.63 -14.94
N ILE A 82 17.42 21.63 -15.74
CA ILE A 82 17.44 21.68 -17.22
C ILE A 82 16.04 21.97 -17.79
N HIS A 83 14.99 21.89 -16.96
CA HIS A 83 13.60 22.23 -17.26
C HIS A 83 13.17 23.52 -16.56
#